data_AF-A0ABD6ESS7-F1
#
_entry.id   AF-A0ABD6ESS7-F1
#
_cell.length_a   1.000
_cell.length_b   1.000
_cell.length_c   1.000
_cell.angle_alpha   90.00
_cell.angle_beta   90.00
_cell.angle_gamma   90.00
#
_symmetry.space_group_name_H-M   'P 1'
#
loop_
_entity.id
_entity.type
_entity.pdbx_description
1 polymer ?
#
loop_
_entity_poly.entity_id
_entity_poly.type
_entity_poly.pdbx_seq_one_letter_code
_entity_poly.pdbx_strand_id
1 'polypeptide(L)'
;MIDKSIDEFSLQETITDLTLMVRELLVQFYRNTRFKPTRIIVYRDGVSEGQFFHVLQYELRAMREACMMLERGYTWRAKKKKVRK
;
A
#
# COMPACT_ATOMS: atom_id res chain seq x y z
N MET A 1 4.72 6.33 -31.45
CA MET A 1 3.76 6.00 -30.38
C MET A 1 4.60 5.35 -29.30
N ILE A 2 4.89 6.11 -28.25
CA ILE A 2 6.09 5.93 -27.43
C ILE A 2 6.02 4.61 -26.66
N ASP A 3 7.03 3.81 -26.96
CA ASP A 3 7.45 2.55 -26.37
C ASP A 3 7.17 2.52 -24.85
N LYS A 4 6.25 1.65 -24.42
CA LYS A 4 6.08 1.25 -23.01
C LYS A 4 7.24 0.35 -22.53
N SER A 5 8.44 0.57 -23.06
CA SER A 5 9.66 -0.19 -22.74
C SER A 5 10.63 0.62 -21.88
N ILE A 6 10.24 1.82 -21.46
CA ILE A 6 10.97 2.63 -20.48
C ILE A 6 10.22 2.57 -19.13
N ASP A 7 9.90 1.37 -18.68
CA ASP A 7 10.08 1.07 -17.25
C ASP A 7 11.43 0.38 -17.17
N GLU A 8 12.43 1.24 -17.35
CA GLU A 8 13.83 1.06 -17.05
C GLU A 8 13.99 0.18 -15.81
N PHE A 9 14.90 -0.79 -15.90
CA PHE A 9 15.33 -1.79 -14.91
C PHE A 9 15.84 -1.12 -13.61
N SER A 10 15.01 -0.27 -13.02
CA SER A 10 15.20 0.43 -11.77
C SER A 10 14.99 -0.60 -10.69
N LEU A 11 15.90 -0.67 -9.71
CA LEU A 11 15.68 -1.41 -8.46
C LEU A 11 14.27 -1.09 -7.96
N GLN A 12 13.33 -2.01 -8.19
CA GLN A 12 11.92 -1.73 -8.06
C GLN A 12 11.60 -1.69 -6.56
N GLU A 13 11.75 -0.52 -5.92
CA GLU A 13 11.42 -0.31 -4.50
C GLU A 13 9.92 -0.49 -4.22
N THR A 14 9.11 -0.54 -5.28
CA THR A 14 7.65 -0.68 -5.26
C THR A 14 7.23 -2.15 -5.22
N ILE A 15 6.42 -2.50 -4.24
CA ILE A 15 5.90 -3.85 -4.04
C ILE A 15 4.70 -4.08 -4.98
N THR A 16 4.88 -4.85 -6.05
CA THR A 16 3.87 -5.09 -7.09
C THR A 16 2.59 -5.72 -6.55
N ASP A 17 2.72 -6.73 -5.66
CA ASP A 17 1.58 -7.53 -5.15
C ASP A 17 1.01 -7.03 -3.82
N LEU A 18 1.28 -5.77 -3.45
CA LEU A 18 0.86 -5.22 -2.16
C LEU A 18 -0.67 -5.29 -1.94
N THR A 19 -1.46 -5.14 -3.00
CA THR A 19 -2.92 -5.24 -2.94
C THR A 19 -3.38 -6.58 -2.37
N LEU A 20 -2.82 -7.69 -2.88
CA LEU A 20 -3.19 -9.04 -2.46
C LEU A 20 -2.71 -9.31 -1.04
N MET A 21 -1.47 -8.94 -0.72
CA MET A 21 -0.90 -9.14 0.62
C MET A 21 -1.70 -8.39 1.69
N VAL A 22 -2.05 -7.12 1.44
CA VAL A 22 -2.85 -6.33 2.39
C VAL A 22 -4.24 -6.93 2.58
N ARG A 23 -4.87 -7.42 1.50
CA ARG A 23 -6.15 -8.10 1.59
C ARG A 23 -6.07 -9.34 2.49
N GLU A 24 -5.07 -10.19 2.30
CA GLU A 24 -4.89 -11.41 3.10
C GLU A 24 -4.69 -11.08 4.58
N LEU A 25 -3.86 -10.08 4.89
CA LEU A 25 -3.64 -9.61 6.26
C LEU A 25 -4.94 -9.06 6.89
N LEU A 26 -5.74 -8.30 6.14
CA LEU A 26 -7.03 -7.79 6.62
C LEU A 26 -8.03 -8.93 6.90
N VAL A 27 -8.07 -9.95 6.04
CA VAL A 27 -8.91 -11.14 6.25
C VAL A 27 -8.47 -11.90 7.50
N GLN A 28 -7.16 -12.13 7.68
CA GLN A 28 -6.62 -12.78 8.87
C GLN A 28 -6.93 -11.98 10.14
N PHE A 29 -6.76 -10.66 10.10
CA PHE A 29 -7.10 -9.78 11.21
C PHE A 29 -8.58 -9.90 11.61
N TYR A 30 -9.48 -9.88 10.62
CA TYR A 30 -10.91 -10.03 10.86
C TYR A 30 -11.28 -11.42 11.41
N ARG A 31 -10.63 -12.48 10.92
CA ARG A 31 -10.83 -13.85 11.45
C ARG A 31 -10.45 -13.95 12.93
N ASN A 32 -9.38 -13.28 13.34
CA ASN A 32 -8.86 -13.37 14.71
C ASN A 32 -9.58 -12.43 15.69
N THR A 33 -9.99 -11.25 15.24
CA THR A 33 -10.55 -10.21 16.12
C THR A 33 -12.06 -10.03 15.98
N ARG A 34 -12.66 -10.48 14.86
CA ARG A 34 -14.03 -10.16 14.43
C ARG A 34 -14.32 -8.67 14.23
N PHE A 35 -13.30 -7.82 14.26
CA PHE A 35 -13.40 -6.38 14.03
C PHE A 35 -12.73 -5.97 12.72
N LYS A 36 -13.30 -4.96 12.07
CA LYS A 36 -12.69 -4.33 10.89
C LYS A 36 -11.77 -3.18 11.34
N PRO A 37 -10.52 -3.12 10.87
CA PRO A 37 -9.58 -2.09 11.32
C PRO A 37 -9.95 -0.71 10.78
N THR A 38 -10.28 0.23 11.67
CA THR A 38 -10.62 1.62 11.27
C THR A 38 -9.39 2.48 10.95
N ARG A 39 -8.20 2.02 11.35
CA ARG A 39 -6.91 2.69 11.18
C ARG A 39 -5.86 1.65 10.81
N ILE A 40 -5.04 1.96 9.81
CA ILE A 40 -3.91 1.13 9.40
C ILE A 40 -2.65 1.99 9.49
N ILE A 41 -1.63 1.47 10.16
CA ILE A 41 -0.32 2.10 10.31
C ILE A 41 0.67 1.24 9.55
N VAL A 42 1.40 1.84 8.61
CA VAL A 42 2.39 1.14 7.79
C VAL A 42 3.77 1.68 8.14
N TYR A 43 4.69 0.78 8.46
CA TYR A 43 6.10 1.07 8.64
C TYR A 43 6.83 0.56 7.41
N ARG A 44 7.35 1.49 6.60
CA ARG A 44 8.11 1.19 5.39
C ARG A 44 9.53 1.72 5.57
N ASP A 45 10.50 0.81 5.57
CA ASP A 45 11.93 1.14 5.61
C ASP A 45 12.56 1.06 4.21
N GLY A 46 13.71 1.70 4.01
CA GLY A 46 14.52 1.54 2.79
C GLY A 46 13.92 2.16 1.52
N VAL A 47 13.22 3.29 1.64
CA VAL A 47 12.75 4.08 0.48
C VAL A 47 13.62 5.31 0.33
N SER A 48 14.23 5.47 -0.84
CA SER A 48 15.07 6.61 -1.16
C SER A 48 14.27 7.92 -1.16
N GLU A 49 14.86 9.04 -0.74
CA GLU A 49 14.12 10.31 -0.58
C GLU A 49 13.41 10.78 -1.86
N GLY A 50 14.09 10.61 -3.01
CA GLY A 50 13.55 10.95 -4.32
C GLY A 50 12.40 10.07 -4.80
N GLN A 51 12.26 8.85 -4.24
CA GLN A 51 11.22 7.89 -4.61
C GLN A 51 10.06 7.82 -3.61
N PHE A 52 10.21 8.45 -2.43
CA PHE A 52 9.22 8.38 -1.35
C PHE A 52 7.79 8.71 -1.78
N PHE A 53 7.60 9.79 -2.54
CA PHE A 53 6.26 10.19 -2.94
C PHE A 53 5.63 9.20 -3.92
N HIS A 54 6.41 8.69 -4.87
CA HIS A 54 5.95 7.72 -5.86
C HIS A 54 5.55 6.40 -5.18
N VAL A 55 6.45 5.84 -4.36
CA VAL A 55 6.21 4.60 -3.60
C VAL A 55 4.98 4.80 -2.70
N LEU A 56 4.90 5.90 -1.95
CA LEU A 56 3.75 6.19 -1.08
C LEU A 56 2.42 6.25 -1.86
N GLN A 57 2.40 6.89 -3.03
CA GLN A 57 1.18 6.97 -3.84
C GLN A 57 0.75 5.60 -4.35
N TYR A 58 1.70 4.79 -4.84
CA TYR A 58 1.43 3.44 -5.30
C TYR A 58 0.89 2.57 -4.16
N GLU A 59 1.59 2.56 -3.02
CA GLU A 59 1.22 1.74 -1.87
C GLU A 59 -0.16 2.12 -1.32
N LEU A 60 -0.45 3.42 -1.19
CA LEU A 60 -1.77 3.89 -0.73
C LEU A 60 -2.89 3.50 -1.70
N ARG A 61 -2.63 3.49 -3.00
CA ARG A 61 -3.60 3.05 -4.01
C ARG A 61 -3.86 1.55 -3.88
N ALA A 62 -2.80 0.74 -3.79
CA ALA A 62 -2.90 -0.70 -3.60
C ALA A 62 -3.68 -1.07 -2.33
N MET A 63 -3.41 -0.40 -1.21
CA MET A 63 -4.15 -0.61 0.03
C MET A 63 -5.64 -0.24 -0.07
N ARG A 64 -5.98 0.84 -0.79
CA ARG A 64 -7.38 1.23 -1.02
C ARG A 64 -8.10 0.20 -1.89
N GLU A 65 -7.42 -0.30 -2.91
CA GLU A 65 -7.95 -1.34 -3.77
C GLU A 65 -8.21 -2.64 -2.98
N ALA A 66 -7.27 -3.06 -2.14
CA ALA A 66 -7.43 -4.20 -1.25
C ALA A 66 -8.67 -4.07 -0.34
N CYS A 67 -8.89 -2.86 0.19
CA CYS A 67 -10.06 -2.53 1.00
C CYS A 67 -11.37 -2.64 0.21
N MET A 68 -11.39 -2.10 -1.01
CA MET A 68 -12.55 -2.16 -1.91
C MET A 68 -12.88 -3.59 -2.37
N MET A 69 -11.87 -4.45 -2.53
CA MET A 69 -12.06 -5.87 -2.87
C MET A 69 -12.75 -6.66 -1.76
N LEU A 70 -12.60 -6.23 -0.51
CA LEU A 70 -13.25 -6.88 0.64
C LEU A 70 -14.71 -6.45 0.77
N GLU A 71 -14.97 -5.15 0.66
CA GLU A 71 -16.32 -4.60 0.79
C GLU A 71 -16.44 -3.24 0.10
N ARG A 72 -17.52 -3.07 -0.68
CA ARG A 72 -17.81 -1.79 -1.32
C ARG A 72 -18.09 -0.72 -0.26
N GLY A 73 -17.35 0.38 -0.31
CA GLY A 73 -17.49 1.49 0.62
C GLY A 73 -16.69 1.33 1.93
N TYR A 74 -15.87 0.28 2.06
CA TYR A 74 -14.97 0.16 3.20
C TYR A 74 -13.90 1.26 3.18
N THR A 75 -13.99 2.18 4.14
CA THR A 75 -13.06 3.31 4.28
C THR A 75 -12.20 3.14 5.53
N TRP A 76 -10.90 3.42 5.39
CA TRP A 76 -9.93 3.39 6.49
C TRP A 76 -9.21 4.73 6.58
N ARG A 77 -8.78 5.10 7.79
CA ARG A 77 -7.99 6.32 8.00
C ARG A 77 -6.51 6.01 7.95
N ALA A 78 -5.83 6.56 6.95
CA ALA A 78 -4.37 6.58 6.88
C ALA A 78 -3.80 7.73 7.70
N LYS A 79 -2.83 7.45 8.57
CA LYS A 79 -2.00 8.47 9.21
C LYS A 79 -0.64 8.48 8.53
N LYS A 80 -0.27 9.64 7.97
CA LYS A 80 1.03 9.84 7.34
C LYS A 80 1.97 10.47 8.37
N LYS A 81 3.13 9.85 8.62
CA LYS A 81 4.19 10.43 9.42
C LYS A 81 5.51 10.17 8.69
N LYS A 82 6.03 11.19 7.99
CA LYS A 82 7.43 11.18 7.53
C LYS A 82 8.28 11.57 8.74
N VAL A 83 9.03 10.63 9.28
CA VAL A 83 10.05 10.94 10.28
C VAL A 83 11.23 11.47 9.47
N ARG A 84 11.48 12.78 9.55
CA ARG A 84 12.74 13.35 9.06
C ARG A 84 13.84 12.82 9.99
N LYS A 85 14.85 12.17 9.42
CA LYS A 85 16.13 11.99 10.13
C LYS A 85 16.79 13.36 10.29
#